data_AF-A0A435E418-F1
#
_entry.id   AF-A0A435E418-F1
#
_cell.length_a   1.000
_cell.length_b   1.000
_cell.length_c   1.000
_cell.angle_alpha   90.00
_cell.angle_beta   90.00
_cell.angle_gamma   90.00
#
_symmetry.space_group_name_H-M   'P 1'
#
loop_
_entity.id
_entity.type
_entity.pdbx_description
1 polymer ?
#
loop_
_entity_poly.entity_id
_entity_poly.type
_entity_poly.pdbx_seq_one_letter_code
_entity_poly.pdbx_strand_id
1 'polypeptide(L)'
;EGFAAHSLFHMDGKELFRLTARHFNGFVDALLERAGWRRDDVDLVVPHQASPFALAHIARQTGFAPQKLVDISARFGNQIAASMPFALDVARREGRVAAGMKLLFLGTSAGVSFGGMALEV
;
A
#
# COMPACT_ATOMS: atom_id res chain seq x y z
N GLU A 1 18.95 31.45 -4.51
CA GLU A 1 17.59 31.44 -3.94
C GLU A 1 16.60 30.62 -4.77
N GLY A 2 16.49 30.82 -6.09
CA GLY A 2 15.53 30.06 -6.93
C GLY A 2 15.67 28.52 -6.89
N PHE A 3 16.90 27.98 -6.91
CA PHE A 3 17.11 26.52 -6.86
C PHE A 3 16.55 25.86 -5.58
N ALA A 4 16.75 26.49 -4.41
CA ALA A 4 16.33 25.94 -3.13
C ALA A 4 14.80 25.86 -2.98
N ALA A 5 14.06 26.80 -3.58
CA ALA A 5 12.60 26.77 -3.58
C ALA A 5 12.04 25.56 -4.33
N HIS A 6 12.75 25.06 -5.35
CA HIS A 6 12.33 23.90 -6.16
C HIS A 6 12.86 22.56 -5.66
N SER A 7 13.69 22.54 -4.60
CA SER A 7 14.19 21.31 -3.98
C SER A 7 13.31 20.80 -2.83
N LEU A 8 12.19 21.46 -2.56
CA LEU A 8 11.29 21.12 -1.46
C LEU A 8 10.06 20.37 -1.97
N PHE A 9 9.55 19.45 -1.15
CA PHE A 9 8.29 18.75 -1.37
C PHE A 9 7.18 19.43 -0.57
N HIS A 10 6.03 19.66 -1.21
CA HIS A 10 4.83 20.16 -0.55
C HIS A 10 3.67 19.18 -0.74
N MET A 11 2.91 18.93 0.33
CA MET A 11 1.76 18.04 0.33
C MET A 11 0.73 18.50 1.36
N ASP A 12 -0.52 18.66 0.93
CA ASP A 12 -1.65 18.73 1.86
C ASP A 12 -2.11 17.30 2.19
N GLY A 13 -1.59 16.76 3.30
CA GLY A 13 -1.90 15.39 3.70
C GLY A 13 -3.36 15.18 4.13
N LYS A 14 -4.03 16.21 4.67
CA LYS A 14 -5.40 16.08 5.20
C LYS A 14 -6.42 15.99 4.08
N GLU A 15 -6.26 16.84 3.06
CA GLU A 15 -7.13 16.80 1.89
C GLU A 15 -6.90 15.52 1.09
N LEU A 16 -5.64 15.16 0.85
CA LEU A 16 -5.27 13.95 0.12
C LEU A 16 -5.85 12.70 0.77
N PHE A 17 -5.70 12.54 2.08
CA PHE A 17 -6.23 11.40 2.82
C PHE A 17 -7.76 11.29 2.73
N ARG A 18 -8.47 12.42 2.81
CA ARG A 18 -9.93 12.45 2.72
C ARG A 18 -10.42 12.03 1.34
N LEU A 19 -9.72 12.47 0.30
CA LEU A 19 -10.03 12.13 -1.07
C LEU A 19 -9.77 10.64 -1.33
N THR A 20 -8.58 10.14 -0.96
CA THR A 20 -8.21 8.74 -1.22
C THR A 20 -9.12 7.77 -0.47
N ALA A 21 -9.45 8.06 0.79
CA ALA A 21 -10.32 7.23 1.61
C ALA A 21 -11.70 6.96 0.99
N ARG A 22 -12.25 7.90 0.19
CA ARG A 22 -13.57 7.74 -0.45
C ARG A 22 -13.56 6.73 -1.60
N HIS A 23 -12.45 6.62 -2.32
CA HIS A 23 -12.35 5.84 -3.55
C HIS A 23 -11.61 4.51 -3.36
N PHE A 24 -10.84 4.36 -2.28
CA PHE A 24 -9.92 3.25 -2.10
C PHE A 24 -10.61 1.88 -2.01
N ASN A 25 -11.74 1.78 -1.30
CA ASN A 25 -12.45 0.50 -1.19
C ASN A 25 -12.98 0.00 -2.54
N GLY A 26 -13.60 0.88 -3.34
CA GLY A 26 -14.06 0.52 -4.68
C GLY A 26 -12.91 0.12 -5.61
N PHE A 27 -11.74 0.74 -5.46
CA PHE A 27 -10.53 0.33 -6.16
C PHE A 27 -10.07 -1.08 -5.78
N VAL A 28 -10.04 -1.40 -4.48
CA VAL A 28 -9.66 -2.75 -3.99
C VAL A 28 -10.67 -3.80 -4.45
N ASP A 29 -11.97 -3.50 -4.39
CA ASP A 29 -13.03 -4.41 -4.86
C ASP A 29 -12.89 -4.71 -6.34
N ALA A 30 -12.71 -3.69 -7.18
CA ALA A 30 -12.50 -3.86 -8.61
C ALA A 30 -11.22 -4.64 -8.93
N LEU A 31 -10.15 -4.46 -8.15
CA LEU A 31 -8.91 -5.21 -8.32
C LEU A 31 -9.10 -6.71 -8.01
N LEU A 32 -9.79 -7.03 -6.92
CA LEU A 32 -10.09 -8.40 -6.53
C LEU A 32 -11.03 -9.09 -7.51
N GLU A 33 -12.07 -8.38 -7.97
CA GLU A 33 -12.99 -8.86 -9.00
C GLU A 33 -12.25 -9.20 -10.29
N ARG A 34 -11.37 -8.31 -10.76
CA ARG A 34 -10.54 -8.57 -11.96
C ARG A 34 -9.58 -9.74 -11.80
N ALA A 35 -9.13 -10.02 -10.58
CA ALA A 35 -8.30 -11.17 -10.27
C ALA A 35 -9.10 -12.48 -10.07
N GLY A 36 -10.44 -12.39 -9.96
CA GLY A 36 -11.29 -13.52 -9.60
C GLY A 36 -11.06 -13.99 -8.15
N TRP A 37 -10.63 -13.09 -7.26
CA TRP A 37 -10.30 -13.42 -5.87
C TRP A 37 -11.34 -12.86 -4.90
N ARG A 38 -11.57 -13.59 -3.82
CA ARG A 38 -12.26 -13.09 -2.63
C ARG A 38 -11.23 -12.43 -1.70
N ARG A 39 -11.69 -11.52 -0.84
CA ARG A 39 -10.84 -10.92 0.20
C ARG A 39 -10.17 -11.97 1.08
N ASP A 40 -10.87 -13.06 1.39
CA ASP A 40 -10.37 -14.16 2.21
C ASP A 40 -9.25 -14.96 1.53
N ASP A 41 -9.20 -14.94 0.18
CA ASP A 41 -8.16 -15.61 -0.60
C ASP A 41 -6.82 -14.87 -0.53
N VAL A 42 -6.79 -13.61 -0.09
CA VAL A 42 -5.56 -12.82 -0.02
C VAL A 42 -4.77 -13.21 1.23
N ASP A 43 -3.58 -13.76 1.05
CA ASP A 43 -2.72 -14.19 2.15
C ASP A 43 -1.93 -13.02 2.75
N LEU A 44 -1.44 -12.13 1.89
CA LEU A 44 -0.58 -11.01 2.29
C LEU A 44 -0.87 -9.76 1.46
N VAL A 45 -0.90 -8.61 2.12
CA VAL A 45 -1.08 -7.29 1.50
C VAL A 45 0.23 -6.52 1.60
N VAL A 46 0.72 -6.02 0.47
CA VAL A 46 1.94 -5.21 0.35
C VAL A 46 1.54 -3.79 -0.07
N PRO A 47 1.18 -2.91 0.88
CA PRO A 47 0.76 -1.55 0.58
C PRO A 47 1.94 -0.58 0.41
N HIS A 48 1.71 0.56 -0.23
CA HIS A 48 2.61 1.71 -0.13
C HIS A 48 2.77 2.15 1.34
N GLN A 49 4.02 2.38 1.76
CA GLN A 49 4.38 2.67 3.15
C GLN A 49 4.30 4.18 3.43
N ALA A 50 3.10 4.76 3.35
CA ALA A 50 2.92 6.21 3.49
C ALA A 50 3.22 6.73 4.91
N SER A 51 2.64 6.08 5.91
CA SER A 51 2.86 6.31 7.35
C SER A 51 2.15 5.22 8.17
N PRO A 52 2.51 5.00 9.44
CA PRO A 52 1.80 4.05 10.31
C PRO A 52 0.28 4.31 10.40
N PHE A 53 -0.11 5.60 10.47
CA PHE A 53 -1.53 5.98 10.53
C PHE A 53 -2.27 5.67 9.23
N ALA A 54 -1.63 5.86 8.07
CA ALA A 54 -2.22 5.52 6.78
C ALA A 54 -2.39 4.01 6.62
N LEU A 55 -1.41 3.21 7.06
CA LEU A 55 -1.47 1.74 7.01
C LEU A 55 -2.57 1.18 7.92
N ALA A 56 -2.67 1.69 9.16
CA ALA A 56 -3.77 1.34 10.06
C ALA A 56 -5.14 1.70 9.48
N HIS A 57 -5.23 2.83 8.78
CA HIS A 57 -6.45 3.22 8.09
C HIS A 57 -6.79 2.28 6.94
N ILE A 58 -5.82 1.92 6.09
CA ILE A 58 -5.99 0.96 4.99
C ILE A 58 -6.51 -0.37 5.54
N ALA A 59 -5.94 -0.91 6.61
CA ALA A 59 -6.43 -2.14 7.24
C ALA A 59 -7.91 -2.02 7.64
N ARG A 60 -8.28 -0.95 8.34
CA ARG A 60 -9.67 -0.72 8.78
C ARG A 60 -10.64 -0.53 7.61
N GLN A 61 -10.23 0.20 6.57
CA GLN A 61 -11.09 0.45 5.41
C GLN A 61 -11.32 -0.80 4.57
N THR A 62 -10.25 -1.57 4.33
CA THR A 62 -10.28 -2.77 3.49
C THR A 62 -10.72 -4.02 4.24
N GLY A 63 -10.79 -3.99 5.57
CA GLY A 63 -11.15 -5.14 6.37
C GLY A 63 -10.09 -6.26 6.40
N PHE A 64 -8.92 -6.05 5.80
CA PHE A 64 -7.81 -6.98 5.94
C PHE A 64 -7.28 -6.93 7.37
N ALA A 65 -7.02 -8.11 7.93
CA ALA A 65 -6.49 -8.21 9.27
C ALA A 65 -5.08 -7.56 9.34
N PRO A 66 -4.75 -6.76 10.36
CA PRO A 66 -3.48 -6.03 10.44
C PRO A 66 -2.24 -6.91 10.21
N GLN A 67 -2.26 -8.16 10.68
CA GLN A 67 -1.18 -9.13 10.50
C GLN A 67 -0.95 -9.57 9.05
N LYS A 68 -1.95 -9.43 8.16
CA LYS A 68 -1.80 -9.67 6.72
C LYS A 68 -1.13 -8.49 6.01
N LEU A 69 -1.05 -7.31 6.63
CA LEU A 69 -0.36 -6.17 6.03
C LEU A 69 1.14 -6.24 6.32
N VAL A 70 1.94 -5.94 5.31
CA VAL A 70 3.36 -5.63 5.52
C VAL A 70 3.46 -4.18 5.95
N ASP A 71 3.86 -3.96 7.21
CA ASP A 71 4.18 -2.65 7.76
C ASP A 71 5.64 -2.64 8.21
N ILE A 72 6.43 -1.84 7.51
CA ILE A 72 7.83 -1.59 7.80
C ILE A 72 8.09 -0.09 8.03
N SER A 73 7.02 0.71 8.05
CA SER A 73 7.06 2.17 8.04
C SER A 73 7.69 2.75 9.29
N ALA A 74 7.52 2.10 10.45
CA ALA A 74 8.16 2.51 11.70
C ALA A 74 9.69 2.38 11.65
N ARG A 75 10.22 1.44 10.86
CA ARG A 75 11.67 1.18 10.77
C ARG A 75 12.34 1.90 9.61
N PHE A 76 11.66 2.04 8.47
CA PHE A 76 12.25 2.55 7.24
C PHE A 76 11.58 3.81 6.68
N GLY A 77 10.47 4.25 7.27
CA GLY A 77 9.73 5.42 6.81
C GLY A 77 9.10 5.24 5.42
N ASN A 78 8.72 6.36 4.82
CA ASN A 78 8.19 6.41 3.45
C ASN A 78 9.36 6.49 2.46
N GLN A 79 9.42 5.51 1.54
CA GLN A 79 10.47 5.37 0.52
C GLN A 79 9.89 5.60 -0.90
N ILE A 80 8.77 6.29 -1.01
CA ILE A 80 8.07 6.64 -2.25
C ILE A 80 7.82 5.37 -3.10
N ALA A 81 8.37 5.30 -4.31
CA ALA A 81 8.18 4.18 -5.22
C ALA A 81 8.89 2.90 -4.75
N ALA A 82 9.96 3.05 -3.96
CA ALA A 82 10.71 1.92 -3.43
C ALA A 82 10.01 1.22 -2.26
N SER A 83 8.98 1.85 -1.65
CA SER A 83 8.30 1.29 -0.47
C SER A 83 7.73 -0.11 -0.68
N MET A 84 7.03 -0.35 -1.79
CA MET A 84 6.41 -1.66 -2.04
C MET A 84 7.43 -2.77 -2.35
N PRO A 85 8.39 -2.61 -3.27
CA PRO A 85 9.39 -3.66 -3.51
C PRO A 85 10.30 -3.88 -2.30
N PHE A 86 10.64 -2.84 -1.53
CA PHE A 86 11.40 -2.99 -0.29
C PHE A 86 10.59 -3.74 0.78
N ALA A 87 9.31 -3.41 0.96
CA ALA A 87 8.41 -4.14 1.86
C ALA A 87 8.27 -5.62 1.48
N LEU A 88 8.17 -5.92 0.18
CA LEU A 88 8.15 -7.29 -0.31
C LEU A 88 9.44 -8.05 0.02
N ASP A 89 10.61 -7.45 -0.21
CA ASP A 89 11.91 -8.07 0.13
C ASP A 89 12.02 -8.35 1.63
N VAL A 90 11.60 -7.40 2.48
CA VAL A 90 11.56 -7.60 3.93
C VAL A 90 10.65 -8.77 4.29
N ALA A 91 9.40 -8.79 3.80
CA ALA A 91 8.46 -9.86 4.08
C ALA A 91 8.97 -11.24 3.62
N ARG A 92 9.68 -11.29 2.48
CA ARG A 92 10.31 -12.51 1.98
C ARG A 92 11.43 -12.99 2.90
N ARG A 93 12.30 -12.10 3.37
CA ARG A 93 13.38 -12.42 4.31
C ARG A 93 12.86 -12.84 5.69
N GLU A 94 11.69 -12.36 6.07
CA GLU A 94 10.98 -12.74 7.29
C GLU A 94 10.20 -14.06 7.17
N GLY A 95 10.23 -14.72 5.99
CA GLY A 95 9.52 -15.98 5.77
C GLY A 95 7.99 -15.83 5.67
N ARG A 96 7.49 -14.61 5.43
CA ARG A 96 6.05 -14.32 5.28
C ARG A 96 5.54 -14.53 3.85
N VAL A 97 6.42 -14.89 2.92
CA VAL A 97 6.09 -15.12 1.50
C VAL A 97 6.60 -16.50 1.09
N ALA A 98 5.71 -17.33 0.55
CA ALA A 98 5.96 -18.66 0.05
C ALA A 98 5.27 -18.87 -1.31
N ALA A 99 5.69 -19.90 -2.05
CA ALA A 99 5.07 -20.27 -3.31
C ALA A 99 3.59 -20.66 -3.11
N GLY A 100 2.74 -20.30 -4.07
CA GLY A 100 1.29 -20.47 -4.05
C GLY A 100 0.53 -19.43 -3.21
N MET A 101 1.22 -18.50 -2.54
CA MET A 101 0.55 -17.43 -1.80
C MET A 101 0.00 -16.35 -2.73
N LYS A 102 -1.19 -15.84 -2.38
CA LYS A 102 -1.86 -14.74 -3.07
C LYS A 102 -1.53 -13.40 -2.40
N LEU A 103 -0.71 -12.60 -3.08
CA LEU A 103 -0.27 -11.30 -2.63
C LEU A 103 -1.07 -10.18 -3.30
N LEU A 104 -1.50 -9.20 -2.52
CA LEU A 104 -2.18 -8.00 -3.02
C LEU A 104 -1.31 -6.76 -2.80
N PHE A 105 -0.89 -6.13 -3.89
CA PHE A 105 -0.13 -4.87 -3.86
C PHE A 105 -1.08 -3.69 -3.99
N LEU A 106 -0.94 -2.70 -3.11
CA LEU A 106 -1.81 -1.52 -3.06
C LEU A 106 -0.98 -0.23 -3.02
N GLY A 107 -0.87 0.44 -4.16
CA GLY A 107 -0.09 1.65 -4.35
C GLY A 107 -0.93 2.92 -4.39
N THR A 108 -0.39 3.99 -3.81
CA THR A 108 -0.91 5.36 -3.91
C THR A 108 0.23 6.31 -4.28
N SER A 109 -0.01 7.34 -5.10
CA SER A 109 1.03 8.30 -5.49
C SER A 109 0.53 9.74 -5.59
N ALA A 110 1.47 10.70 -5.59
CA ALA A 110 1.21 12.11 -5.89
C ALA A 110 0.65 12.27 -7.32
N GLY A 111 -0.22 13.26 -7.52
CA GLY A 111 -1.13 13.31 -8.67
C GLY A 111 -2.43 12.50 -8.47
N VAL A 112 -2.61 11.92 -7.26
CA VAL A 112 -3.73 11.10 -6.78
C VAL A 112 -4.13 10.01 -7.77
N SER A 113 -3.32 8.96 -7.78
CA SER A 113 -3.64 7.73 -8.48
C SER A 113 -3.51 6.52 -7.56
N PHE A 114 -4.33 5.51 -7.85
CA PHE A 114 -4.20 4.19 -7.29
C PHE A 114 -3.65 3.23 -8.34
N GLY A 115 -2.74 2.39 -7.90
CA GLY A 115 -2.23 1.27 -8.68
C GLY A 115 -2.24 0.03 -7.82
N GLY A 116 -2.43 -1.14 -8.41
CA GLY A 116 -2.42 -2.38 -7.65
C GLY A 116 -2.25 -3.58 -8.53
N MET A 117 -1.88 -4.68 -7.88
CA MET A 117 -1.56 -5.93 -8.54
C MET A 117 -1.97 -7.08 -7.62
N ALA A 118 -2.71 -8.04 -8.17
CA ALA A 118 -2.91 -9.34 -7.56
C ALA A 118 -1.85 -10.29 -8.16
N LEU A 119 -1.06 -10.94 -7.30
CA LEU A 119 0.05 -11.82 -7.69
C LEU A 119 -0.04 -13.14 -6.94
N GLU A 120 -0.12 -14.25 -7.66
CA GLU A 120 0.13 -15.58 -7.11
C GLU A 120 1.62 -15.89 -7.28
N VAL A 121 2.31 -16.18 -6.18
CA VAL A 121 3.78 -16.39 -6.14
C VAL A 121 4.18 -17.78 -6.62
#